data_AF-A0A3C1KCR1-F1
#
_entry.id   AF-A0A3C1KCR1-F1
#
_cell.length_a   1.000
_cell.length_b   1.000
_cell.length_c   1.000
_cell.angle_alpha   90.00
_cell.angle_beta   90.00
_cell.angle_gamma   90.00
#
_symmetry.space_group_name_H-M   'P 1'
#
loop_
_entity.id
_entity.type
_entity.pdbx_description
1 polymer ?
#
loop_
_entity_poly.entity_id
_entity_poly.type
_entity_poly.pdbx_seq_one_letter_code
_entity_poly.pdbx_strand_id
1 'polypeptide(L)'
;MIIDAHQHIWTRTVADYDWLTPAAGVLYRDFTMADVAADRRAAGVAGVVLVQAADDARDTAHMQRAADADPAVVAIVAWVPLDAPAATARALERLREDDRIVGVRALIHERDDPDWILRDDVAAGLAQVAAAGL
;
A
#
# COMPACT_ATOMS: atom_id res chain seq x y z
N MET A 1 -0.18 -9.90 -21.30
CA MET A 1 -1.11 -9.67 -20.18
C MET A 1 -0.92 -8.24 -19.74
N ILE A 2 -1.99 -7.45 -19.58
CA ILE A 2 -1.90 -6.05 -19.12
C ILE A 2 -2.13 -6.04 -17.61
N ILE A 3 -1.21 -5.43 -16.87
CA ILE A 3 -1.33 -5.22 -15.42
C ILE A 3 -1.39 -3.72 -15.16
N ASP A 4 -2.38 -3.29 -14.37
CA ASP A 4 -2.34 -1.96 -13.77
C ASP A 4 -1.41 -2.01 -12.56
N ALA A 5 -0.23 -1.40 -12.68
CA ALA A 5 0.81 -1.49 -11.67
C ALA A 5 0.61 -0.54 -10.49
N HIS A 6 -0.44 0.31 -10.50
CA HIS A 6 -0.67 1.29 -9.44
C HIS A 6 -2.16 1.58 -9.27
N GLN A 7 -2.83 0.76 -8.47
CA GLN A 7 -4.22 1.00 -8.07
C GLN A 7 -4.33 1.15 -6.54
N HIS A 8 -5.22 2.04 -6.10
CA HIS A 8 -5.58 2.20 -4.70
C HIS A 8 -7.00 1.70 -4.45
N ILE A 9 -7.24 1.20 -3.25
CA ILE A 9 -8.57 1.00 -2.67
C ILE A 9 -8.58 1.58 -1.27
N TRP A 10 -9.75 1.96 -0.77
CA TRP A 10 -9.88 2.41 0.61
C TRP A 10 -11.32 2.26 1.10
N THR A 11 -11.44 1.98 2.39
CA THR A 11 -12.71 2.03 3.13
C THR A 11 -12.49 2.93 4.34
N ARG A 12 -13.22 4.05 4.43
CA ARG A 12 -12.98 5.13 5.41
C ARG A 12 -13.05 4.70 6.88
N THR A 13 -13.64 3.54 7.17
CA THR A 13 -13.76 2.98 8.52
C THR A 13 -12.69 1.94 8.86
N VAL A 14 -11.83 1.55 7.91
CA VAL A 14 -10.86 0.46 8.08
C VAL A 14 -9.48 0.96 8.52
N ALA A 15 -9.04 2.09 7.99
CA ALA A 15 -7.77 2.73 8.31
C ALA A 15 -7.96 4.25 8.35
N ASP A 16 -6.97 4.96 8.88
CA ASP A 16 -7.01 6.42 8.92
C ASP A 16 -6.36 6.98 7.65
N TYR A 17 -7.10 7.80 6.90
CA TYR A 17 -6.66 8.42 5.64
C TYR A 17 -6.71 9.94 5.80
N ASP A 18 -5.62 10.55 6.28
CA ASP A 18 -5.59 11.98 6.61
C ASP A 18 -5.87 12.89 5.40
N TRP A 19 -5.48 12.45 4.19
CA TRP A 19 -5.75 13.16 2.94
C TRP A 19 -7.23 13.08 2.50
N LEU A 20 -8.00 12.10 3.00
CA LEU A 20 -9.35 11.80 2.56
C LEU A 20 -10.40 12.59 3.35
N THR A 21 -10.40 13.90 3.15
CA THR A 21 -11.39 14.83 3.73
C THR A 21 -12.54 15.10 2.75
N PRO A 22 -13.65 15.74 3.18
CA PRO A 22 -14.70 16.17 2.26
C PRO A 22 -14.20 17.04 1.09
N ALA A 23 -13.06 17.73 1.26
CA ALA A 23 -12.43 18.52 0.21
C ALA A 23 -11.89 17.65 -0.95
N ALA A 24 -11.69 16.34 -0.75
CA ALA A 24 -11.29 15.39 -1.79
C ALA A 24 -12.42 15.10 -2.81
N GLY A 25 -13.61 15.67 -2.62
CA GLY A 25 -14.70 15.66 -3.60
C GLY A 25 -15.16 14.25 -3.95
N VAL A 26 -15.05 13.87 -5.23
CA VAL A 26 -15.48 12.55 -5.70
C VAL A 26 -14.74 11.38 -5.05
N LEU A 27 -13.54 11.64 -4.51
CA LEU A 27 -12.77 10.63 -3.81
C LEU A 27 -13.31 10.36 -2.40
N TYR A 28 -14.09 11.27 -1.81
CA TYR A 28 -14.62 11.19 -0.43
C TYR A 28 -15.76 10.19 -0.27
N ARG A 29 -15.49 8.94 -0.61
CA ARG A 29 -16.34 7.75 -0.48
C ARG A 29 -15.44 6.53 -0.38
N ASP A 30 -16.01 5.36 -0.18
CA ASP A 30 -15.25 4.11 -0.21
C ASP A 30 -15.09 3.65 -1.68
N PHE A 31 -13.92 3.08 -1.96
CA PHE A 31 -13.57 2.48 -3.25
C PHE A 31 -13.02 1.07 -3.04
N THR A 32 -13.67 0.09 -3.64
CA THR A 32 -13.34 -1.33 -3.54
C THR A 32 -13.01 -1.91 -4.91
N MET A 33 -12.50 -3.15 -4.94
CA MET A 33 -12.28 -3.86 -6.20
C MET A 33 -13.55 -4.02 -7.06
N ALA A 34 -14.72 -4.09 -6.42
CA ALA A 34 -15.99 -4.20 -7.14
C ALA A 34 -16.33 -2.92 -7.91
N ASP A 35 -15.98 -1.75 -7.38
CA ASP A 35 -16.26 -0.44 -7.99
C ASP A 35 -15.48 -0.27 -9.31
N VAL A 36 -14.27 -0.82 -9.41
CA VAL A 36 -13.40 -0.69 -10.60
C VAL A 36 -13.50 -1.86 -11.58
N ALA A 37 -14.24 -2.92 -11.22
CA ALA A 37 -14.20 -4.19 -11.96
C ALA A 37 -14.70 -4.05 -13.42
N ALA A 38 -15.71 -3.21 -13.67
CA ALA A 38 -16.24 -2.98 -15.01
C ALA A 38 -15.24 -2.24 -15.91
N ASP A 39 -14.67 -1.14 -15.40
CA ASP A 39 -13.70 -0.31 -16.12
C ASP A 39 -12.41 -1.09 -16.40
N ARG A 40 -11.93 -1.85 -15.40
CA ARG A 40 -10.78 -2.77 -15.54
C ARG A 40 -10.98 -3.74 -16.70
N ARG A 41 -12.14 -4.39 -16.78
CA ARG A 41 -12.47 -5.34 -17.87
C ARG A 41 -12.58 -4.64 -19.22
N ALA A 42 -13.23 -3.48 -19.27
CA ALA A 42 -13.36 -2.70 -20.50
C ALA A 42 -12.01 -2.24 -21.05
N ALA A 43 -11.07 -1.91 -20.15
CA ALA A 43 -9.70 -1.55 -20.49
C ALA A 43 -8.79 -2.75 -20.84
N GLY A 44 -9.26 -3.99 -20.68
CA GLY A 44 -8.46 -5.20 -20.93
C GLY A 44 -7.36 -5.44 -19.88
N VAL A 45 -7.47 -4.83 -18.70
CA VAL A 45 -6.53 -5.02 -17.58
C VAL A 45 -6.82 -6.36 -16.90
N ALA A 46 -5.86 -7.27 -16.97
CA ALA A 46 -6.00 -8.64 -16.48
C ALA A 46 -5.80 -8.76 -14.97
N GLY A 47 -4.97 -7.89 -14.38
CA GLY A 47 -4.71 -7.84 -12.95
C GLY A 47 -4.20 -6.48 -12.50
N VAL A 48 -4.17 -6.27 -11.19
CA VAL A 48 -3.79 -5.00 -10.57
C VAL A 48 -2.77 -5.23 -9.46
N VAL A 49 -1.91 -4.25 -9.26
CA VAL A 49 -1.06 -4.11 -8.08
C VAL A 49 -1.73 -3.08 -7.16
N LEU A 50 -2.13 -3.52 -5.97
CA LEU A 50 -2.62 -2.60 -4.96
C LEU A 50 -1.45 -1.93 -4.26
N VAL A 51 -1.44 -0.61 -4.22
CA VAL A 51 -0.42 0.19 -3.52
C VAL A 51 -1.08 0.82 -2.31
N GLN A 52 -0.38 0.84 -1.15
CA GLN A 52 -0.91 1.44 0.07
C GLN A 52 -1.48 2.83 -0.20
N ALA A 53 -2.57 3.19 0.47
CA ALA A 53 -3.26 4.48 0.34
C ALA A 53 -3.08 5.36 1.59
N ALA A 54 -2.56 4.81 2.69
CA ALA A 54 -2.16 5.56 3.88
C ALA A 54 -0.95 4.90 4.56
N ASP A 55 -0.17 5.70 5.29
CA ASP A 55 0.95 5.24 6.11
C ASP A 55 0.43 4.52 7.39
N ASP A 56 -0.34 3.45 7.19
CA ASP A 56 -1.08 2.70 8.21
C ASP A 56 -1.05 1.19 7.91
N ALA A 57 -0.66 0.38 8.90
CA ALA A 57 -0.66 -1.08 8.76
C ALA A 57 -2.06 -1.67 8.52
N ARG A 58 -3.13 -0.99 8.97
CA ARG A 58 -4.52 -1.40 8.71
C ARG A 58 -4.89 -1.32 7.23
N ASP A 59 -4.31 -0.36 6.51
CA ASP A 59 -4.49 -0.21 5.06
C ASP A 59 -3.80 -1.37 4.30
N THR A 60 -2.59 -1.73 4.70
CA THR A 60 -1.93 -2.93 4.16
C THR A 60 -2.77 -4.19 4.39
N ALA A 61 -3.26 -4.39 5.62
CA ALA A 61 -4.15 -5.52 5.92
C ALA A 61 -5.48 -5.46 5.13
N HIS A 62 -5.96 -4.27 4.76
CA HIS A 62 -7.14 -4.11 3.91
C HIS A 62 -6.89 -4.59 2.48
N MET A 63 -5.75 -4.25 1.90
CA MET A 63 -5.34 -4.73 0.58
C MET A 63 -5.17 -6.25 0.55
N GLN A 64 -4.59 -6.85 1.60
CA GLN A 64 -4.48 -8.31 1.70
C GLN A 64 -5.85 -8.99 1.70
N ARG A 65 -6.80 -8.48 2.50
CA ARG A 65 -8.20 -8.98 2.48
C ARG A 65 -8.87 -8.81 1.12
N ALA A 66 -8.59 -7.72 0.41
CA ALA A 66 -9.11 -7.53 -0.94
C ALA A 66 -8.50 -8.53 -1.92
N ALA A 67 -7.21 -8.83 -1.80
CA ALA A 67 -6.53 -9.83 -2.61
C ALA A 67 -6.99 -11.26 -2.33
N ASP A 68 -7.40 -11.56 -1.09
CA ASP A 68 -8.02 -12.86 -0.76
C ASP A 68 -9.40 -13.02 -1.40
N ALA A 69 -10.13 -11.92 -1.58
CA ALA A 69 -11.47 -11.92 -2.12
C ALA A 69 -11.54 -11.80 -3.66
N ASP A 70 -10.53 -11.19 -4.29
CA ASP A 70 -10.51 -10.94 -5.74
C ASP A 70 -9.16 -11.36 -6.37
N PRO A 71 -9.14 -12.40 -7.22
CA PRO A 71 -7.92 -12.87 -7.89
C PRO A 71 -7.38 -11.88 -8.93
N ALA A 72 -8.09 -10.79 -9.23
CA ALA A 72 -7.56 -9.70 -10.03
C ALA A 72 -6.40 -8.97 -9.33
N VAL A 73 -6.31 -9.01 -8.00
CA VAL A 73 -5.17 -8.43 -7.28
C VAL A 73 -4.02 -9.43 -7.34
N VAL A 74 -2.99 -9.08 -8.12
CA VAL A 74 -1.85 -9.99 -8.37
C VAL A 74 -0.65 -9.65 -7.51
N ALA A 75 -0.57 -8.44 -6.97
CA ALA A 75 0.49 -8.03 -6.06
C ALA A 75 0.07 -6.84 -5.18
N ILE A 76 0.83 -6.61 -4.12
CA ILE A 76 0.62 -5.56 -3.13
C ILE A 76 1.95 -4.85 -2.84
N VAL A 77 1.92 -3.52 -2.84
CA VAL A 77 2.97 -2.65 -2.30
C VAL A 77 2.52 -2.13 -0.94
N ALA A 78 3.06 -2.72 0.11
CA ALA A 78 2.66 -2.50 1.50
C ALA A 78 3.22 -1.22 2.11
N TRP A 79 2.78 -0.90 3.31
CA TRP A 79 3.41 0.12 4.17
C TRP A 79 4.21 -0.53 5.29
N VAL A 80 5.38 0.06 5.61
CA VAL A 80 6.18 -0.24 6.81
C VAL A 80 6.74 1.06 7.41
N PRO A 81 6.90 1.17 8.74
CA PRO A 81 7.42 2.38 9.39
C PRO A 81 8.96 2.46 9.30
N LEU A 82 9.48 2.91 8.15
CA LEU A 82 10.91 2.89 7.82
C LEU A 82 11.82 3.62 8.83
N ASP A 83 11.32 4.63 9.52
CA ASP A 83 12.04 5.41 10.55
C ASP A 83 12.02 4.75 11.94
N ALA A 84 11.44 3.55 12.07
CA ALA A 84 11.40 2.79 13.31
C ALA A 84 11.94 1.36 13.09
N PRO A 85 13.28 1.14 13.12
CA PRO A 85 13.89 -0.14 12.72
C PRO A 85 13.35 -1.38 13.44
N ALA A 86 13.01 -1.28 14.73
CA ALA A 86 12.41 -2.39 15.46
C ALA A 86 10.97 -2.68 15.01
N ALA A 87 10.20 -1.65 14.63
CA ALA A 87 8.85 -1.78 14.12
C ALA A 87 8.85 -2.26 12.66
N THR A 88 9.79 -1.77 11.83
CA THR A 88 10.01 -2.25 10.45
C THR A 88 10.30 -3.75 10.45
N ALA A 89 11.25 -4.23 11.27
CA ALA A 89 11.56 -5.66 11.37
C ALA A 89 10.31 -6.51 11.67
N ARG A 90 9.52 -6.11 12.68
CA ARG A 90 8.26 -6.80 13.04
C ARG A 90 7.21 -6.73 11.93
N ALA A 91 7.14 -5.63 11.19
CA ALA A 91 6.21 -5.49 10.07
C ALA A 91 6.60 -6.44 8.93
N LEU A 92 7.88 -6.46 8.55
CA LEU A 92 8.40 -7.34 7.50
C LEU A 92 8.21 -8.83 7.85
N GLU A 93 8.37 -9.22 9.12
CA GLU A 93 8.07 -10.59 9.56
C GLU A 93 6.63 -11.01 9.24
N ARG A 94 5.65 -10.12 9.46
CA ARG A 94 4.23 -10.39 9.15
C ARG A 94 3.97 -10.41 7.65
N LEU A 95 4.62 -9.53 6.90
CA LEU A 95 4.40 -9.42 5.45
C LEU A 95 4.93 -10.63 4.67
N ARG A 96 5.94 -11.34 5.20
CA ARG A 96 6.49 -12.57 4.59
C ARG A 96 5.52 -13.73 4.51
N GLU A 97 4.37 -13.67 5.20
CA GLU A 97 3.33 -14.70 5.13
C GLU A 97 2.49 -14.62 3.84
N ASP A 98 2.65 -13.56 3.05
CA ASP A 98 1.87 -13.30 1.84
C ASP A 98 2.78 -13.05 0.63
N ASP A 99 2.88 -14.04 -0.26
CA ASP A 99 3.71 -14.00 -1.47
C ASP A 99 3.30 -12.91 -2.47
N ARG A 100 2.15 -12.25 -2.27
CA ARG A 100 1.71 -11.11 -3.09
C ARG A 100 2.39 -9.82 -2.67
N ILE A 101 3.06 -9.74 -1.52
CA ILE A 101 3.83 -8.54 -1.14
C ILE A 101 5.09 -8.46 -2.01
N VAL A 102 5.15 -7.45 -2.88
CA VAL A 102 6.24 -7.27 -3.86
C VAL A 102 7.03 -5.98 -3.66
N GLY A 103 6.68 -5.19 -2.64
CA GLY A 103 7.40 -3.98 -2.32
C GLY A 103 6.78 -3.23 -1.16
N VAL A 104 7.40 -2.10 -0.83
CA VAL A 104 6.90 -1.16 0.17
C VAL A 104 6.89 0.26 -0.37
N ARG A 105 6.02 1.11 0.17
CA ARG A 105 5.98 2.54 -0.13
C ARG A 105 5.90 3.36 1.16
N ALA A 106 6.52 4.53 1.16
CA ALA A 106 6.31 5.57 2.16
C ALA A 106 5.85 6.88 1.49
N LEU A 107 4.95 7.62 2.15
CA LEU A 107 4.46 8.93 1.69
C LEU A 107 5.47 10.04 2.03
N ILE A 108 6.62 10.05 1.35
CA ILE A 108 7.70 11.01 1.63
C ILE A 108 7.30 12.48 1.43
N HIS A 109 6.28 12.74 0.61
CA HIS A 109 5.79 14.09 0.33
C HIS A 109 4.93 14.69 1.45
N GLU A 110 4.54 13.87 2.44
CA GLU A 110 3.81 14.32 3.63
C GLU A 110 4.74 14.57 4.84
N ARG A 111 6.06 14.37 4.66
CA ARG A 111 7.05 14.56 5.73
C ARG A 111 7.48 16.03 5.79
N ASP A 112 7.51 16.57 7.01
CA ASP A 112 7.97 17.94 7.26
C ASP A 112 9.46 18.13 6.90
N ASP A 113 10.26 17.10 7.11
CA ASP A 113 11.69 17.08 6.82
C ASP A 113 11.93 16.61 5.37
N PRO A 114 12.40 17.49 4.45
CA PRO A 114 12.66 17.12 3.06
C PRO A 114 13.80 16.10 2.93
N ASP A 115 14.68 16.01 3.92
CA ASP A 115 15.80 15.07 3.97
C ASP A 115 15.45 13.82 4.80
N TRP A 116 14.17 13.60 5.17
CA TRP A 116 13.74 12.48 6.01
C TRP A 116 14.28 11.13 5.51
N ILE A 117 14.28 10.92 4.19
CA ILE A 117 14.75 9.67 3.55
C ILE A 117 16.26 9.44 3.72
N LEU A 118 17.04 10.48 4.01
CA LEU A 118 18.49 10.44 4.18
C LEU A 118 18.92 10.14 5.62
N ARG A 119 17.98 10.09 6.57
CA ARG A 119 18.29 9.81 7.98
C ARG A 119 18.80 8.38 8.18
N ASP A 120 19.71 8.21 9.14
CA ASP A 120 20.32 6.92 9.45
C ASP A 120 19.31 5.84 9.88
N ASP A 121 18.26 6.23 10.60
CA ASP A 121 17.20 5.30 11.02
C ASP A 121 16.34 4.84 9.85
N VAL A 122 16.01 5.72 8.92
CA VAL A 122 15.32 5.39 7.66
C VAL A 122 16.20 4.52 6.76
N ALA A 123 17.50 4.83 6.65
CA ALA A 123 18.46 4.01 5.91
C ALA A 123 18.55 2.58 6.48
N ALA A 124 18.51 2.43 7.81
CA ALA A 124 18.45 1.13 8.46
C ALA A 124 17.15 0.38 8.13
N GLY A 125 16.00 1.07 8.11
CA GLY A 125 14.72 0.49 7.67
C GLY A 125 14.75 0.02 6.21
N LEU A 126 15.28 0.84 5.30
CA LEU A 126 15.46 0.48 3.88
C LEU A 126 16.39 -0.72 3.71
N ALA A 127 17.46 -0.83 4.49
CA ALA A 127 18.34 -1.99 4.47
C ALA A 127 17.62 -3.27 4.91
N GLN A 128 16.71 -3.19 5.89
CA GLN A 128 15.88 -4.33 6.29
C GLN A 128 14.89 -4.76 5.19
N VAL A 129 14.30 -3.80 4.48
CA VAL A 129 13.43 -4.06 3.32
C VAL A 129 14.21 -4.78 2.21
N ALA A 130 15.38 -4.24 1.84
CA ALA A 130 16.23 -4.86 0.83
C ALA A 130 16.68 -6.28 1.24
N ALA A 131 17.03 -6.49 2.52
CA ALA A 131 17.36 -7.81 3.04
C ALA A 131 16.18 -8.79 3.05
N ALA A 132 14.94 -8.28 3.02
CA ALA A 132 13.73 -9.08 2.87
C ALA A 132 13.41 -9.43 1.40
N GLY A 133 14.16 -8.90 0.43
CA GLY A 133 13.92 -9.12 -1.01
C GLY A 133 12.77 -8.27 -1.57
N LEU A 134 12.44 -7.16 -0.91
CA LEU A 134 11.41 -6.20 -1.28
C LEU A 134 12.01 -4.86 -1.72
#